data_AF-A0A934ZYP1-F1
#
_entry.id   AF-A0A934ZYP1-F1
#
_cell.length_a   1.000
_cell.length_b   1.000
_cell.length_c   1.000
_cell.angle_alpha   90.00
_cell.angle_beta   90.00
_cell.angle_gamma   90.00
#
_symmetry.space_group_name_H-M   'P 1'
#
loop_
_entity.id
_entity.type
_entity.pdbx_description
1 polymer ?
#
loop_
_entity_poly.entity_id
_entity_poly.type
_entity_poly.pdbx_seq_one_letter_code
_entity_poly.pdbx_strand_id
1 'polypeptide(L)'
;MWTTASAEVFTWRDADGKVHFSDTPPPGVDAKKIRAGTQPGATSASGAAGRSLAEQDMEFRKRQTEAEKAQTKTEQEKKDTEDSKRNCADAKRQLSALEAGQRMSRLNEAGEVIPLDDQMRAQEIEKTRNSVQSWCK
;
A
#
# COMPACT_ATOMS: atom_id res chain seq x y z
N MET A 1 -53.78 15.46 28.30
CA MET A 1 -52.94 16.28 29.19
C MET A 1 -51.55 15.65 29.17
N TRP A 2 -50.56 16.34 28.61
CA TRP A 2 -49.21 15.80 28.45
C TRP A 2 -48.37 16.30 29.62
N THR A 3 -47.95 15.38 30.49
CA THR A 3 -47.08 15.68 31.64
C THR A 3 -45.65 15.83 31.14
N THR A 4 -45.07 17.02 31.26
CA THR A 4 -43.64 17.23 31.00
C THR A 4 -42.83 16.65 32.16
N ALA A 5 -42.07 15.59 31.93
CA ALA A 5 -41.10 15.08 32.89
C ALA A 5 -39.84 15.96 32.83
N SER A 6 -39.49 16.61 33.93
CA SER A 6 -38.20 17.30 34.09
C SER A 6 -37.14 16.28 34.50
N ALA A 7 -36.31 15.83 33.56
CA ALA A 7 -35.18 14.96 33.86
C ALA A 7 -34.00 15.79 34.40
N GLU A 8 -33.47 15.43 35.56
CA GLU A 8 -32.32 16.08 36.20
C GLU A 8 -31.13 15.12 36.18
N VAL A 9 -30.12 15.40 35.35
CA VAL A 9 -28.96 14.52 35.21
C VAL A 9 -27.90 14.90 36.25
N PHE A 10 -27.38 13.93 36.99
CA PHE A 10 -26.30 14.10 37.98
C PHE A 10 -25.01 13.43 37.51
N THR A 11 -23.86 13.98 37.91
CA THR A 11 -22.54 13.36 37.69
C THR A 11 -21.74 13.25 38.99
N TRP A 12 -21.01 12.15 39.13
CA TRP A 12 -20.08 11.91 40.25
C TRP A 12 -18.91 11.04 39.78
N ARG A 13 -17.83 11.02 40.57
CA ARG A 13 -16.73 10.05 40.41
C ARG A 13 -16.85 8.94 41.46
N ASP A 14 -16.59 7.71 41.05
CA ASP A 14 -16.46 6.57 41.96
C ASP A 14 -15.03 6.43 42.51
N ALA A 15 -14.82 5.42 43.35
CA ALA A 15 -13.52 5.11 43.95
C ALA A 15 -12.46 4.69 42.92
N ASP A 16 -12.87 4.17 41.76
CA ASP A 16 -11.99 3.81 40.63
C ASP A 16 -11.67 5.02 39.73
N GLY A 17 -12.20 6.20 40.06
CA GLY A 17 -12.02 7.42 39.29
C GLY A 17 -12.85 7.48 38.00
N LYS A 18 -13.82 6.59 37.80
CA LYS A 18 -14.73 6.62 36.66
C LYS A 18 -15.84 7.63 36.91
N VAL A 19 -16.20 8.35 35.85
CA VAL A 19 -17.27 9.35 35.88
C VAL A 19 -18.57 8.67 35.49
N HIS A 20 -19.59 8.81 36.34
CA HIS A 20 -20.94 8.28 36.11
C HIS A 20 -21.94 9.40 35.85
N PHE A 21 -23.01 9.08 35.10
CA PHE A 21 -24.14 9.96 34.83
C PHE A 21 -25.44 9.19 35.11
N SER A 22 -26.31 9.73 35.96
CA SER A 22 -27.61 9.12 36.29
C SER A 22 -28.60 10.18 36.73
N ASP A 23 -29.89 9.92 36.52
CA ASP A 23 -30.99 10.72 37.05
C ASP A 23 -31.21 10.47 38.57
N THR A 24 -30.61 9.40 39.11
CA THR A 24 -30.69 9.04 40.54
C THR A 24 -29.30 8.63 41.03
N PRO A 25 -28.53 9.51 41.69
CA PRO A 25 -27.23 9.17 42.23
C PRO A 25 -27.34 8.27 43.47
N PRO A 26 -26.34 7.41 43.76
CA PRO A 26 -26.28 6.62 44.98
C PRO A 26 -26.23 7.50 46.26
N PRO A 27 -26.71 7.02 47.41
CA PRO A 27 -26.55 7.73 48.68
C PRO A 27 -25.06 7.78 49.10
N GLY A 28 -24.59 8.94 49.53
CA GLY A 28 -23.24 9.12 50.09
C GLY A 28 -22.13 9.47 49.09
N VAL A 29 -22.44 9.70 47.81
CA VAL A 29 -21.49 10.26 46.84
C VAL A 29 -21.69 11.77 46.68
N ASP A 30 -20.59 12.51 46.45
CA ASP A 30 -20.65 13.94 46.12
C ASP A 30 -21.08 14.10 44.65
N ALA A 31 -22.39 14.05 44.43
CA ALA A 31 -23.00 14.17 43.11
C ALA A 31 -23.34 15.62 42.77
N LYS A 32 -22.92 16.06 41.58
CA LYS A 32 -23.20 17.40 41.04
C LYS A 32 -24.30 17.33 39.99
N LYS A 33 -25.32 18.17 40.14
CA LYS A 33 -26.42 18.31 39.18
C LYS A 33 -25.95 19.04 37.92
N ILE A 34 -26.13 18.41 36.77
CA ILE A 34 -25.86 19.00 35.45
C ILE A 34 -27.14 19.69 34.98
N ARG A 35 -27.08 20.99 34.73
CA ARG A 35 -28.14 21.70 34.01
C ARG A 35 -28.00 21.40 32.52
N ALA A 36 -29.10 21.01 31.88
CA ALA A 36 -29.18 20.88 30.43
C ALA A 36 -28.79 22.22 29.79
N GLY A 37 -27.58 22.29 29.24
CA GLY A 37 -26.96 23.53 28.75
C GLY A 37 -25.48 23.66 29.10
N THR A 38 -24.96 22.90 30.06
CA THR A 38 -23.52 22.79 30.29
C THR A 38 -22.98 21.62 29.48
N GLN A 39 -22.32 21.89 28.35
CA GLN A 39 -21.47 20.91 27.68
C GLN A 39 -20.56 20.26 28.73
N PRO A 40 -20.44 18.92 28.78
CA PRO A 40 -19.36 18.30 29.53
C PRO A 40 -18.08 18.90 28.99
N GLY A 41 -17.40 19.71 29.82
CA GLY A 41 -16.09 20.24 29.50
C GLY A 41 -15.25 19.06 29.04
N ALA A 42 -14.76 19.13 27.80
CA ALA A 42 -13.75 18.23 27.29
C ALA A 42 -12.67 18.17 28.36
N THR A 43 -12.66 17.08 29.12
CA THR A 43 -11.59 16.81 30.05
C THR A 43 -10.44 16.48 29.13
N SER A 44 -9.62 17.50 28.86
CA SER A 44 -8.31 17.32 28.26
C SER A 44 -7.62 16.23 29.06
N ALA A 45 -7.59 15.02 28.49
CA ALA A 45 -6.61 14.03 28.84
C ALA A 45 -5.29 14.60 28.33
N SER A 46 -4.63 15.37 29.19
CA SER A 46 -3.25 15.79 29.04
C SER A 46 -2.39 14.52 28.97
N GLY A 47 -2.06 14.09 27.75
CA GLY A 47 -1.29 12.88 27.51
C GLY A 47 -0.77 12.69 26.08
N ALA A 48 -0.91 13.70 25.25
CA ALA A 48 -0.09 14.01 24.07
C ALA A 48 -0.56 15.40 23.64
N ALA A 49 0.32 16.27 23.15
CA ALA A 49 -0.14 17.34 22.28
C ALA A 49 -0.85 16.64 21.12
N GLY A 50 -2.18 16.54 21.20
CA GLY A 50 -2.98 15.71 20.31
C GLY A 50 -2.86 16.29 18.92
N ARG A 51 -2.13 15.60 18.05
CA ARG A 51 -2.01 15.93 16.63
C ARG A 51 -3.40 16.29 16.13
N SER A 52 -3.53 17.49 15.57
CA SER A 52 -4.78 18.00 15.02
C SER A 52 -5.36 16.99 14.01
N LEU A 53 -6.68 17.03 13.77
CA LEU A 53 -7.30 16.16 12.76
C LEU A 53 -6.61 16.29 11.39
N ALA A 54 -6.16 17.51 11.05
CA ALA A 54 -5.37 17.77 9.86
C ALA A 54 -4.02 17.00 9.84
N GLU A 55 -3.31 16.92 10.97
CA GLU A 55 -2.06 16.14 11.08
C GLU A 55 -2.31 14.64 11.00
N GLN A 56 -3.44 14.14 11.51
CA GLN A 56 -3.82 12.72 11.41
C GLN A 56 -4.20 12.34 9.97
N ASP A 57 -4.94 13.20 9.27
CA ASP A 57 -5.30 13.00 7.87
C ASP A 57 -4.07 13.01 6.94
N MET A 58 -3.10 13.88 7.23
CA MET A 58 -1.84 13.94 6.50
C MET A 58 -1.01 12.66 6.71
N GLU A 59 -0.92 12.18 7.96
CA GLU A 59 -0.24 10.94 8.31
C GLU A 59 -0.91 9.73 7.66
N PHE A 60 -2.23 9.65 7.67
CA PHE A 60 -2.98 8.58 7.02
C PHE A 60 -2.75 8.56 5.51
N ARG A 61 -2.82 9.71 4.84
CA ARG A 61 -2.52 9.84 3.41
C ARG A 61 -1.08 9.45 3.08
N LYS A 62 -0.12 9.86 3.92
CA LYS A 62 1.29 9.47 3.78
C LYS A 62 1.44 7.95 3.87
N ARG A 63 0.86 7.32 4.89
CA ARG A 63 0.91 5.85 5.07
C ARG A 63 0.28 5.09 3.91
N GLN A 64 -0.87 5.55 3.42
CA GLN A 64 -1.50 4.94 2.23
C GLN A 64 -0.59 5.03 1.01
N THR A 65 0.01 6.20 0.76
CA THR A 65 0.93 6.39 -0.37
C THR A 65 2.19 5.54 -0.23
N GLU A 66 2.76 5.42 0.98
CA GLU A 66 3.92 4.56 1.25
C GLU A 66 3.58 3.08 1.09
N ALA A 67 2.40 2.65 1.55
CA ALA A 67 1.92 1.28 1.37
C ALA A 67 1.71 0.93 -0.11
N GLU A 68 1.10 1.83 -0.89
CA GLU A 68 0.89 1.64 -2.33
C GLU A 68 2.22 1.58 -3.09
N LYS A 69 3.18 2.46 -2.75
CA LYS A 69 4.53 2.42 -3.32
C LYS A 69 5.26 1.13 -2.96
N ALA A 70 5.15 0.67 -1.71
CA ALA A 70 5.77 -0.57 -1.27
C ALA A 70 5.17 -1.80 -1.97
N GLN A 71 3.85 -1.84 -2.14
CA GLN A 71 3.17 -2.90 -2.88
C GLN A 71 3.56 -2.91 -4.35
N THR A 72 3.47 -1.74 -5.02
CA THR A 72 3.87 -1.59 -6.43
C THR A 72 5.34 -1.99 -6.63
N LYS A 73 6.24 -1.55 -5.74
CA LYS A 73 7.66 -1.93 -5.81
C LYS A 73 7.85 -3.44 -5.66
N THR A 74 7.18 -4.07 -4.69
CA THR A 74 7.27 -5.53 -4.47
C THR A 74 6.74 -6.31 -5.68
N GLU A 75 5.64 -5.84 -6.30
CA GLU A 75 5.09 -6.47 -7.49
C GLU A 75 6.01 -6.28 -8.70
N GLN A 76 6.60 -5.10 -8.87
CA GLN A 76 7.56 -4.83 -9.94
C GLN A 76 8.82 -5.68 -9.78
N GLU A 77 9.39 -5.77 -8.59
CA GLU A 77 10.59 -6.61 -8.33
C GLU A 77 10.32 -8.10 -8.63
N LYS A 78 9.11 -8.58 -8.32
CA LYS A 78 8.70 -9.95 -8.68
C LYS A 78 8.60 -10.12 -10.20
N LYS A 79 7.94 -9.17 -10.89
CA LYS A 79 7.83 -9.19 -12.36
C LYS A 79 9.20 -9.14 -13.03
N ASP A 80 10.07 -8.23 -12.62
CA ASP A 80 11.42 -8.06 -13.15
C ASP A 80 12.26 -9.34 -12.97
N THR A 81 12.10 -10.02 -11.83
CA THR A 81 12.77 -11.29 -11.55
C THR A 81 12.29 -12.40 -12.49
N GLU A 82 10.98 -12.53 -12.67
CA GLU A 82 10.40 -13.56 -13.54
C GLU A 82 10.70 -13.28 -15.02
N ASP A 83 10.60 -12.02 -15.44
CA ASP A 83 10.96 -11.59 -16.79
C ASP A 83 12.44 -11.82 -17.07
N SER A 84 13.33 -11.52 -16.11
CA SER A 84 14.78 -11.79 -16.28
C SER A 84 15.06 -13.28 -16.46
N LYS A 85 14.42 -14.17 -15.66
CA LYS A 85 14.55 -15.62 -15.81
C LYS A 85 14.06 -16.09 -17.18
N ARG A 86 12.89 -15.62 -17.60
CA ARG A 86 12.30 -15.95 -18.89
C ARG A 86 13.20 -15.48 -20.04
N ASN A 87 13.61 -14.22 -20.02
CA ASN A 87 14.49 -13.63 -21.03
C ASN A 87 15.82 -14.38 -21.11
N CYS A 88 16.40 -14.77 -19.97
CA CYS A 88 17.60 -15.59 -19.93
C CYS A 88 17.39 -16.95 -20.61
N ALA A 89 16.31 -17.65 -20.26
CA ALA A 89 15.99 -18.95 -20.85
C ALA A 89 15.75 -18.84 -22.36
N ASP A 90 15.04 -17.80 -22.80
CA ASP A 90 14.72 -17.55 -24.20
C ASP A 90 15.98 -17.21 -25.00
N ALA A 91 16.83 -16.33 -24.49
CA ALA A 91 18.10 -15.96 -25.11
C ALA A 91 19.04 -17.16 -25.24
N LYS A 92 19.12 -18.02 -24.22
CA LYS A 92 19.91 -19.27 -24.28
C LYS A 92 19.41 -20.21 -25.38
N ARG A 93 18.09 -20.40 -25.49
CA ARG A 93 17.50 -21.24 -26.55
C ARG A 93 17.77 -20.66 -27.94
N GLN A 94 17.58 -19.36 -28.12
CA GLN A 94 17.88 -18.68 -29.38
C GLN A 94 19.36 -18.82 -29.77
N LEU A 95 20.27 -18.63 -28.82
CA LEU A 95 21.70 -18.77 -29.06
C LEU A 95 22.04 -20.19 -29.52
N SER A 96 21.53 -21.20 -28.81
CA SER A 96 21.76 -22.60 -29.19
C SER A 96 21.22 -22.94 -30.58
N ALA A 97 20.07 -22.39 -30.96
CA ALA A 97 19.50 -22.60 -32.29
C ALA A 97 20.34 -21.94 -33.39
N LEU A 98 20.83 -20.71 -33.15
CA LEU A 98 21.73 -20.02 -34.07
C LEU A 98 23.04 -20.77 -34.27
N GLU A 99 23.66 -21.22 -33.18
CA GLU A 99 24.92 -21.95 -33.18
C GLU A 99 24.78 -23.35 -33.80
N ALA A 100 23.62 -24.00 -33.64
CA ALA A 100 23.28 -25.25 -34.31
C ALA A 100 22.97 -25.09 -35.81
N GLY A 101 23.02 -23.86 -36.35
CA GLY A 101 22.79 -23.60 -37.77
C GLY A 101 21.31 -23.62 -38.18
N GLN A 102 20.38 -23.42 -37.24
CA GLN A 102 18.95 -23.37 -37.55
C GLN A 102 18.67 -22.29 -38.62
N ARG A 103 17.92 -22.65 -39.67
CA ARG A 103 17.52 -21.69 -40.70
C ARG A 103 16.48 -20.73 -40.14
N MET A 104 16.81 -19.44 -40.11
CA MET A 104 15.93 -18.37 -39.66
C MET A 104 15.82 -17.31 -40.75
N SER A 105 14.78 -16.50 -40.67
CA SER A 105 14.51 -15.42 -41.63
C SER A 105 14.10 -14.14 -40.90
N ARG A 106 14.27 -13.00 -41.56
CA ARG A 106 13.79 -11.68 -41.10
C ARG A 106 12.94 -11.02 -42.17
N LEU A 107 12.09 -10.09 -41.76
CA LEU A 107 11.50 -9.13 -42.71
C LEU A 107 12.55 -8.07 -43.08
N ASN A 108 12.65 -7.74 -44.36
CA ASN A 108 13.36 -6.55 -44.83
C ASN A 108 12.44 -5.32 -44.85
N GLU A 109 12.96 -4.17 -45.26
CA GLU A 109 12.21 -2.91 -45.33
C GLU A 109 11.06 -2.94 -46.35
N ALA A 110 11.13 -3.82 -47.35
CA ALA A 110 10.07 -4.04 -48.33
C ALA A 110 8.97 -5.01 -47.82
N GLY A 111 9.12 -5.55 -46.61
CA GLY A 111 8.19 -6.52 -46.04
C GLY A 111 8.42 -7.96 -46.47
N GLU A 112 9.51 -8.25 -47.19
CA GLU A 112 9.83 -9.59 -47.68
C GLU A 112 10.58 -10.40 -46.62
N VAL A 113 10.28 -11.70 -46.55
CA VAL A 113 10.97 -12.64 -45.67
C VAL A 113 12.27 -13.10 -46.32
N ILE A 114 13.40 -12.57 -45.85
CA ILE A 114 14.74 -12.96 -46.30
C ILE A 114 15.40 -13.91 -45.30
N PRO A 115 16.05 -14.99 -45.75
CA PRO A 115 16.80 -15.87 -44.86
C PRO A 115 17.97 -15.10 -44.23
N LEU A 116 18.36 -15.50 -43.02
CA LEU A 116 19.61 -15.05 -42.41
C LEU A 116 20.77 -15.71 -43.13
N ASP A 117 21.52 -14.92 -43.89
CA ASP A 117 22.83 -15.32 -44.40
C ASP A 117 23.85 -15.49 -43.26
N ASP A 118 25.05 -15.97 -43.60
CA ASP A 118 26.07 -16.30 -42.61
C ASP A 118 26.57 -15.07 -41.84
N GLN A 119 26.67 -13.92 -42.50
CA GLN A 119 27.10 -12.68 -41.85
C GLN A 119 26.03 -12.19 -40.87
N MET A 120 24.76 -12.23 -41.27
CA MET A 120 23.62 -11.88 -40.43
C MET A 120 23.47 -12.83 -39.25
N ARG A 121 23.66 -14.14 -39.47
CA ARG A 121 23.66 -15.15 -38.40
C ARG A 121 24.76 -14.87 -37.38
N ALA A 122 25.97 -14.57 -37.83
CA ALA A 122 27.08 -14.23 -36.93
C ALA A 122 26.77 -12.98 -36.09
N GLN A 123 26.17 -11.94 -36.69
CA GLN A 123 25.74 -10.76 -35.95
C GLN A 123 24.65 -11.08 -34.92
N GLU A 124 23.69 -11.93 -35.29
CA GLU A 124 22.61 -12.33 -34.39
C GLU A 124 23.12 -13.18 -33.24
N ILE A 125 24.13 -14.02 -33.47
CA ILE A 125 24.84 -14.75 -32.40
C ILE A 125 25.46 -13.79 -31.41
N GLU A 126 26.22 -12.78 -31.87
CA GLU A 126 26.87 -11.80 -30.98
C GLU A 126 25.84 -10.99 -30.19
N LYS A 127 24.77 -10.54 -30.83
CA LYS A 127 23.65 -9.87 -30.14
C LYS A 127 23.02 -10.78 -29.09
N THR A 128 22.75 -12.03 -29.43
CA THR A 128 22.12 -12.99 -28.52
C THR A 128 23.05 -13.34 -27.35
N ARG A 129 24.37 -13.43 -27.57
CA ARG A 129 25.37 -13.59 -26.50
C ARG A 129 25.35 -12.42 -25.52
N ASN A 130 25.19 -11.18 -26.01
CA ASN A 130 25.05 -10.00 -25.15
C ASN A 130 23.72 -10.02 -24.36
N SER A 131 22.63 -10.49 -24.99
CA SER A 131 21.35 -10.70 -24.29
C SER A 131 21.48 -11.74 -23.18
N VAL A 132 22.17 -12.86 -23.43
CA VAL A 132 22.47 -13.87 -22.40
C VAL A 132 23.26 -13.23 -21.26
N GLN A 133 24.34 -12.49 -21.54
CA GLN A 133 25.12 -11.81 -20.49
C GLN A 133 24.31 -10.78 -19.69
N SER A 134 23.33 -10.13 -20.33
CA SER A 134 22.50 -9.10 -19.70
C SER A 134 21.40 -9.69 -18.81
N TRP A 135 20.71 -10.72 -19.29
CA TRP A 135 19.54 -11.32 -18.62
C TRP A 135 19.89 -12.48 -17.68
N CYS A 136 20.99 -13.18 -17.91
CA CYS A 136 21.40 -14.34 -17.12
C CYS A 136 22.42 -14.01 -16.01
N LYS A 137 22.26 -12.85 -15.37
CA LYS A 137 23.11 -12.45 -14.23
C LYS A 137 22.76 -13.21 -12.96
#